data_AF-A0A1L5PPY4-F1
#
_entry.id   AF-A0A1L5PPY4-F1
#
_cell.length_a   1.000
_cell.length_b   1.000
_cell.length_c   1.000
_cell.angle_alpha   90.00
_cell.angle_beta   90.00
_cell.angle_gamma   90.00
#
_symmetry.space_group_name_H-M   'P 1'
#
loop_
_entity.id
_entity.type
_entity.pdbx_description
1 polymer ?
#
loop_
_entity_poly.entity_id
_entity_poly.type
_entity_poly.pdbx_seq_one_letter_code
_entity_poly.pdbx_strand_id
1 'polypeptide(L)'
;MKKLVPDPPVKLTSRPFYTINQDMPSVDALIHTLQLMSGIEDTLDEFICANAGEPGINMLVNAVHHVQMTKALTELLFHRQAGDITWH
;
A
#
# COMPACT_ATOMS: atom_id res chain seq x y z
N MET A 1 -48.21 -27.38 7.65
CA MET A 1 -47.48 -26.77 6.52
C MET A 1 -46.38 -25.88 7.08
N LYS A 2 -45.12 -26.33 7.07
CA LYS A 2 -43.98 -25.47 7.44
C LYS A 2 -43.64 -24.65 6.19
N LYS A 3 -44.01 -23.37 6.16
CA LYS A 3 -43.58 -22.48 5.09
C LYS A 3 -42.05 -22.41 5.14
N LEU A 4 -41.40 -22.69 4.02
CA LEU A 4 -39.97 -22.40 3.87
C LEU A 4 -39.81 -20.89 4.02
N VAL A 5 -39.22 -20.48 5.14
CA VAL A 5 -38.78 -19.11 5.35
C VAL A 5 -37.46 -18.98 4.59
N PRO A 6 -37.34 -18.07 3.61
CA PRO A 6 -36.08 -17.81 2.96
C PRO A 6 -35.07 -17.33 4.01
N ASP A 7 -33.85 -17.85 3.96
CA ASP A 7 -32.78 -17.38 4.83
C ASP A 7 -32.61 -15.85 4.69
N PRO A 8 -32.37 -15.14 5.80
CA PRO A 8 -32.21 -13.70 5.75
C PRO A 8 -31.05 -13.33 4.82
N PRO A 9 -31.18 -12.25 4.02
CA PRO A 9 -30.13 -11.84 3.11
C PRO A 9 -28.84 -11.61 3.89
N VAL A 10 -27.77 -12.27 3.46
CA VAL A 10 -26.44 -12.09 4.02
C VAL A 10 -26.11 -10.60 3.91
N LYS A 11 -25.95 -9.93 5.05
CA LYS A 11 -25.53 -8.52 5.07
C LYS A 11 -24.18 -8.47 4.36
N LEU A 12 -24.16 -7.91 3.15
CA LEU A 12 -22.94 -7.52 2.46
C LEU A 12 -22.24 -6.50 3.35
N THR A 13 -21.38 -6.99 4.24
CA THR A 13 -20.50 -6.15 5.04
C THR A 13 -19.73 -5.29 4.07
N SER A 14 -19.91 -3.97 4.17
CA SER A 14 -19.16 -2.92 3.49
C SER A 14 -17.78 -3.43 3.10
N ARG A 15 -17.60 -3.87 1.84
CA ARG A 15 -16.27 -4.21 1.36
C ARG A 15 -15.47 -2.91 1.41
N PRO A 16 -14.27 -2.91 2.02
CA PRO A 16 -13.42 -1.73 1.96
C PRO A 16 -13.21 -1.35 0.49
N PHE A 17 -13.06 -0.05 0.21
CA PHE A 17 -12.85 0.48 -1.14
C PHE A 17 -11.74 -0.25 -1.92
N TYR A 18 -10.80 -0.85 -1.20
CA TYR A 18 -9.75 -1.71 -1.73
C TYR A 18 -9.81 -3.07 -1.04
N THR A 19 -9.90 -4.15 -1.81
CA THR A 19 -9.81 -5.51 -1.29
C THR A 19 -8.55 -6.15 -1.87
N ILE A 20 -7.60 -6.52 -1.02
CA ILE A 20 -6.41 -7.30 -1.41
C ILE A 20 -6.83 -8.77 -1.43
N ASN A 21 -6.50 -9.48 -2.51
CA ASN A 21 -6.73 -10.92 -2.56
C ASN A 21 -5.79 -11.62 -1.56
N GLN A 22 -6.34 -12.43 -0.65
CA GLN A 22 -5.53 -13.15 0.35
C GLN A 22 -4.62 -14.21 -0.28
N ASP A 23 -4.97 -14.71 -1.46
CA ASP A 23 -4.17 -15.70 -2.20
C ASP A 23 -3.05 -15.06 -3.03
N MET A 24 -2.83 -13.74 -2.89
CA MET A 24 -1.77 -13.03 -3.59
C MET A 24 -0.39 -13.52 -3.13
N PRO A 25 0.51 -13.91 -4.05
CA PRO A 25 1.89 -14.23 -3.70
C PRO A 25 2.57 -13.05 -2.99
N SER A 26 3.39 -13.36 -1.98
CA SER A 26 4.04 -12.31 -1.16
C SER A 26 4.93 -11.40 -2.00
N VAL A 27 5.62 -11.94 -3.00
CA VAL A 27 6.47 -11.18 -3.93
C VAL A 27 5.64 -10.17 -4.71
N ASP A 28 4.48 -10.56 -5.22
CA ASP A 28 3.57 -9.66 -5.96
C ASP A 28 3.02 -8.56 -5.04
N ALA A 29 2.70 -8.91 -3.78
CA ALA A 29 2.28 -7.92 -2.78
C ALA A 29 3.38 -6.88 -2.47
N LEU A 30 4.65 -7.30 -2.43
CA LEU A 30 5.78 -6.39 -2.26
C LEU A 30 5.97 -5.49 -3.49
N ILE A 31 5.86 -6.02 -4.71
CA ILE A 31 5.90 -5.22 -5.95
C ILE A 31 4.80 -4.15 -5.93
N HIS A 32 3.56 -4.54 -5.59
CA HIS A 32 2.45 -3.58 -5.48
C HIS A 32 2.72 -2.51 -4.42
N THR A 33 3.33 -2.88 -3.30
CA THR A 33 3.71 -1.91 -2.26
C THR A 33 4.72 -0.89 -2.80
N LEU A 34 5.74 -1.33 -3.54
CA LEU A 34 6.71 -0.43 -4.19
C LEU A 34 6.03 0.52 -5.19
N GLN A 35 5.14 -0.01 -6.03
CA GLN A 35 4.40 0.80 -7.00
C GLN A 35 3.54 1.88 -6.31
N LEU A 36 2.83 1.51 -5.25
CA LEU A 36 2.00 2.44 -4.47
C LEU A 36 2.86 3.53 -3.81
N MET A 37 3.98 3.16 -3.20
CA MET A 37 4.88 4.12 -2.57
C MET A 37 5.50 5.07 -3.60
N SER A 38 5.90 4.58 -4.78
CA SER A 38 6.38 5.44 -5.86
C SER A 38 5.32 6.44 -6.31
N GLY A 39 4.06 6.02 -6.48
CA GLY A 39 2.98 6.95 -6.82
C GLY A 39 2.70 8.02 -5.76
N ILE A 40 2.84 7.68 -4.47
CA ILE A 40 2.76 8.66 -3.38
C ILE A 40 3.95 9.62 -3.42
N GLU A 41 5.16 9.10 -3.65
CA GLU A 41 6.37 9.93 -3.78
C GLU A 41 6.23 10.94 -4.92
N ASP A 42 5.80 10.50 -6.11
CA ASP A 42 5.57 11.37 -7.27
C ASP A 42 4.54 12.46 -6.97
N THR A 43 3.43 12.10 -6.31
CA THR A 43 2.38 13.06 -5.94
C THR A 43 2.87 14.07 -4.90
N LEU A 44 3.66 13.62 -3.91
CA LEU A 44 4.25 14.51 -2.92
C LEU A 44 5.27 15.45 -3.56
N ASP A 45 6.12 14.94 -4.44
CA ASP A 45 7.13 15.74 -5.13
C ASP A 45 6.49 16.82 -6.02
N GLU A 46 5.49 16.44 -6.82
CA GLU A 46 4.74 17.40 -7.64
C GLU A 46 4.07 18.46 -6.77
N PHE A 47 3.42 18.08 -5.66
CA PHE A 47 2.78 19.03 -4.75
C PHE A 47 3.79 19.95 -4.06
N ILE A 48 4.92 19.42 -3.57
CA ILE A 48 5.98 20.20 -2.93
C ILE A 48 6.59 21.19 -3.93
N CYS A 49 6.86 20.74 -5.15
CA CYS A 49 7.41 21.59 -6.21
C CYS A 49 6.42 22.69 -6.63
N ALA A 50 5.14 22.36 -6.80
CA ALA A 50 4.10 23.30 -7.19
C ALA A 50 3.82 24.39 -6.13
N ASN A 51 4.09 24.09 -4.85
CA ASN A 51 3.82 24.98 -3.72
C ASN A 51 5.11 25.47 -3.04
N ALA A 52 6.25 25.40 -3.73
CA ALA A 52 7.54 25.74 -3.13
C ALA A 52 7.55 27.16 -2.55
N GLY A 53 7.96 27.27 -1.27
CA GLY A 53 8.00 28.53 -0.53
C GLY A 53 6.74 28.84 0.29
N GLU A 54 5.65 28.08 0.10
CA GLU A 54 4.46 28.23 0.92
C GLU A 54 4.69 27.74 2.37
N PRO A 55 4.12 28.43 3.38
CA PRO A 55 4.19 27.99 4.76
C PRO A 55 3.62 26.57 4.94
N GLY A 56 4.36 25.70 5.63
CA GLY A 56 3.92 24.34 5.95
C GLY A 56 4.39 23.24 4.99
N ILE A 57 4.95 23.58 3.82
CA ILE A 57 5.48 22.57 2.87
C ILE A 57 6.59 21.71 3.49
N ASN A 58 7.46 22.31 4.30
CA ASN A 58 8.52 21.58 5.01
C ASN A 58 7.98 20.54 6.00
N MET A 59 6.70 20.60 6.40
CA MET A 59 6.10 19.58 7.27
C MET A 59 5.89 18.25 6.54
N LEU A 60 5.86 18.26 5.20
CA LEU A 60 5.73 17.06 4.37
C LEU A 60 7.01 16.22 4.31
N VAL A 61 8.14 16.72 4.81
CA VAL A 61 9.42 15.99 4.80
C VAL A 61 9.34 14.64 5.50
N ASN A 62 8.54 14.55 6.57
CA ASN A 62 8.32 13.28 7.29
C ASN A 62 7.53 12.28 6.44
N ALA A 63 6.55 12.75 5.66
CA ALA A 63 5.79 11.89 4.76
C ALA A 63 6.69 11.31 3.66
N VAL A 64 7.51 12.16 3.03
CA VAL A 64 8.52 11.73 2.04
C VAL A 64 9.47 10.71 2.65
N HIS A 65 10.00 10.98 3.85
CA HIS A 65 10.90 10.07 4.54
C HIS A 65 10.25 8.70 4.83
N HIS A 66 8.99 8.67 5.27
CA HIS A 66 8.28 7.42 5.52
C HIS A 66 8.08 6.62 4.23
N VAL A 67 7.72 7.26 3.13
CA VAL A 67 7.60 6.61 1.82
C VAL A 67 8.93 5.97 1.40
N GLN A 68 10.03 6.72 1.50
CA GLN A 68 11.37 6.22 1.17
C GLN A 68 11.80 5.06 2.07
N MET A 69 11.55 5.15 3.38
CA MET A 69 11.84 4.06 4.32
C MET A 69 11.01 2.81 4.02
N THR A 70 9.72 2.96 3.68
CA THR A 70 8.87 1.84 3.29
C THR A 70 9.38 1.18 2.00
N LYS A 71 9.81 1.96 1.01
CA LYS A 71 10.41 1.41 -0.23
C LYS A 71 11.65 0.59 0.10
N ALA A 72 12.59 1.14 0.87
CA ALA A 72 13.83 0.44 1.24
C ALA A 72 13.57 -0.86 2.03
N LEU A 73 12.65 -0.85 2.99
CA LEU A 73 12.26 -2.05 3.74
C LEU A 73 11.59 -3.10 2.84
N THR A 74 10.76 -2.65 1.89
CA THR A 74 10.07 -3.54 0.94
C THR A 74 11.04 -4.16 -0.05
N GLU A 75 12.00 -3.38 -0.57
CA GLU A 75 13.10 -3.87 -1.42
C GLU A 75 13.95 -4.92 -0.70
N LEU A 76 14.30 -4.69 0.57
CA LEU A 76 15.01 -5.67 1.39
C LEU A 76 14.24 -7.00 1.50
N LEU A 77 12.93 -6.94 1.76
CA LEU A 77 12.09 -8.13 1.82
C LEU A 77 11.95 -8.81 0.47
N PHE A 78 11.83 -8.03 -0.62
CA PHE A 78 11.71 -8.53 -1.97
C PHE A 78 12.95 -9.33 -2.35
N HIS A 79 14.15 -8.78 -2.16
CA HIS A 79 15.40 -9.47 -2.45
C HIS A 79 15.61 -10.71 -1.59
N ARG A 80 15.17 -10.70 -0.32
CA ARG A 80 15.20 -11.89 0.53
C ARG A 80 14.30 -13.00 0.00
N GLN A 81 13.12 -12.66 -0.51
CA GLN A 81 12.16 -13.64 -1.06
C GLN A 81 12.54 -14.11 -2.48
N ALA A 82 13.15 -13.24 -3.28
CA ALA A 82 13.66 -13.58 -4.62
C ALA A 82 14.92 -14.48 -4.57
N GLY A 83 15.57 -14.60 -3.41
CA GLY A 83 16.77 -15.41 -3.22
C GLY A 83 18.09 -14.66 -3.46
N ASP A 84 18.05 -13.33 -3.63
CA ASP A 84 19.22 -12.50 -3.90
C ASP A 84 20.09 -12.22 -2.67
N ILE A 85 19.53 -12.36 -1.45
CA ILE A 85 20.23 -12.08 -0.19
C ILE A 85 20.20 -13.32 0.72
N THR A 86 21.26 -14.13 0.64
CA THR A 86 21.58 -15.17 1.64
C THR A 86 22.46 -14.57 2.73
N TRP A 87 21.89 -14.30 3.90
CA TRP A 87 22.69 -14.08 5.10
C TRP A 87 23.24 -15.44 5.55
N HIS A 88 24.56 -15.62 5.43
CA HIS A 88 25.30 -16.68 6.10
C HIS A 88 25.58 -16.31 7.56
#